data_AF-A0A9P4Q6T4-F1
#
_entry.id   AF-A0A9P4Q6T4-F1
#
_cell.length_a   1.000
_cell.length_b   1.000
_cell.length_c   1.000
_cell.angle_alpha   90.00
_cell.angle_beta   90.00
_cell.angle_gamma   90.00
#
_symmetry.space_group_name_H-M   'P 1'
#
loop_
_entity.id
_entity.type
_entity.pdbx_description
1 polymer ?
#
loop_
_entity_poly.entity_id
_entity_poly.type
_entity_poly.pdbx_seq_one_letter_code
_entity_poly.pdbx_strand_id
1 'polypeptide(L)'
;DWVYVPGGGRNLYALGINSSKNTELRSWSMDTHKWTTIKDLGKIVTGPTGYGATYAAKGNAFYASENGSGNILKIATDGSSATMVADGPSSSSNDGARCI
;
A
#
# COMPACT_ATOMS: atom_id res chain seq x y z
N ASP A 1 -6.47 3.04 -2.57
CA ASP A 1 -6.91 3.22 -1.19
C ASP A 1 -5.76 3.68 -0.29
N TRP A 2 -6.06 4.08 0.94
CA TRP A 2 -5.14 4.63 1.94
C TRP A 2 -5.46 4.13 3.35
N VAL A 3 -4.47 4.12 4.23
CA VAL A 3 -4.62 3.54 5.56
C VAL A 3 -3.82 4.30 6.62
N TYR A 4 -4.41 4.46 7.81
CA TYR A 4 -3.71 4.93 9.00
C TYR A 4 -3.07 3.75 9.74
N VAL A 5 -1.77 3.84 10.03
CA VAL A 5 -1.04 2.84 10.81
C VAL A 5 -0.49 3.52 12.08
N PRO A 6 -0.95 3.16 13.29
CA PRO A 6 -0.54 3.87 14.51
C PRO A 6 0.99 3.94 14.71
N GLY A 7 1.71 2.87 14.37
CA GLY A 7 3.18 2.84 14.46
C GLY A 7 3.92 3.64 13.38
N GLY A 8 3.23 4.07 12.32
CA GLY A 8 3.76 4.95 11.28
C GLY A 8 3.72 6.45 11.63
N GLY A 9 3.21 6.80 12.81
CA GLY A 9 3.04 8.20 13.20
C GLY A 9 1.83 8.85 12.52
N ARG A 10 1.82 10.18 12.43
CA ARG A 10 0.67 10.98 11.97
C ARG A 10 0.58 11.07 10.44
N ASN A 11 0.55 9.91 9.79
CA ASN A 11 0.48 9.80 8.33
C ASN A 11 -0.58 8.78 7.88
N LEU A 12 -1.17 9.03 6.71
CA LEU A 12 -1.87 8.01 5.92
C LEU A 12 -0.90 7.41 4.91
N TYR A 13 -1.01 6.12 4.65
CA TYR A 13 -0.14 5.36 3.75
C TYR A 13 -0.92 4.85 2.56
N ALA A 14 -0.32 4.90 1.37
CA ALA A 14 -0.89 4.37 0.15
C ALA A 14 0.20 3.77 -0.74
N LEU A 15 -0.21 2.88 -1.64
CA LEU A 15 0.64 2.40 -2.72
C LEU A 15 0.21 3.04 -4.04
N GLY A 16 1.18 3.55 -4.78
CA GLY A 16 1.00 4.06 -6.13
C GLY A 16 1.77 3.23 -7.16
N ILE A 17 1.44 3.43 -8.44
CA ILE A 17 2.27 2.95 -9.55
C ILE A 17 2.85 4.17 -10.26
N ASN A 18 4.17 4.20 -10.44
CA ASN A 18 4.83 5.29 -11.15
C ASN A 18 4.88 5.09 -12.67
N SER A 19 5.46 6.06 -13.37
CA SER A 19 5.59 6.03 -14.83
C SER A 19 6.39 4.83 -15.35
N SER A 20 7.35 4.34 -14.57
CA SER A 20 8.15 3.13 -14.85
C SER A 20 7.44 1.82 -14.49
N LYS A 21 6.19 1.90 -14.03
CA LYS A 21 5.38 0.77 -13.56
C LYS A 21 5.93 0.09 -12.29
N ASN A 22 6.74 0.80 -11.52
CA ASN A 22 7.14 0.34 -10.19
C ASN A 22 6.07 0.70 -9.16
N THR A 23 6.01 -0.10 -8.10
CA THR A 23 5.25 0.22 -6.90
C THR A 23 5.99 1.27 -6.09
N GLU A 24 5.28 2.33 -5.72
CA GLU A 24 5.76 3.35 -4.80
C GLU A 24 4.99 3.32 -3.50
N LEU A 25 5.71 3.28 -2.38
CA LEU A 25 5.15 3.59 -1.08
C LEU A 25 5.09 5.11 -0.91
N ARG A 26 3.90 5.62 -0.62
CA ARG A 26 3.64 7.05 -0.41
C ARG A 26 2.96 7.28 0.94
N SER A 27 3.24 8.43 1.53
CA SER A 27 2.55 8.90 2.72
C SER A 27 1.94 10.27 2.52
N TRP A 28 0.78 10.50 3.13
CA TRP A 28 0.17 11.80 3.29
C TRP A 28 0.29 12.23 4.76
N SER A 29 0.97 13.34 5.00
CA SER A 29 1.12 13.89 6.36
C SER A 29 -0.18 14.54 6.82
N MET A 30 -0.69 14.13 7.97
CA MET A 30 -1.88 14.73 8.57
C MET A 30 -1.62 16.09 9.22
N ASP A 31 -0.35 16.49 9.32
CA ASP A 31 0.05 17.79 9.89
C ASP A 31 0.29 18.83 8.79
N THR A 32 0.91 18.42 7.68
CA THR A 32 1.25 19.34 6.57
C THR A 32 0.34 19.22 5.36
N HIS A 33 -0.52 18.19 5.33
CA HIS A 33 -1.41 17.85 4.21
C HIS A 33 -0.69 17.63 2.88
N LYS A 34 0.56 17.15 2.92
CA LYS A 34 1.39 16.91 1.74
C LYS A 34 1.64 15.42 1.54
N TRP A 35 1.63 15.03 0.27
CA TRP A 35 2.11 13.72 -0.17
C TRP A 35 3.64 13.70 -0.24
N THR A 36 4.23 12.56 0.11
CA THR A 36 5.66 12.26 -0.05
C THR A 36 5.80 10.82 -0.52
N THR A 37 6.67 10.59 -1.51
CA THR A 37 7.12 9.24 -1.85
C THR A 37 8.19 8.83 -0.84
N ILE A 38 7.91 7.77 -0.09
CA ILE A 38 8.84 7.21 0.90
C ILE A 38 9.88 6.34 0.19
N LYS A 39 9.42 5.46 -0.71
CA LYS A 39 10.28 4.46 -1.34
C LYS A 39 9.71 3.98 -2.67
N ASP A 40 10.58 3.77 -3.66
CA ASP A 40 10.32 2.89 -4.81
C ASP A 40 10.59 1.45 -4.37
N LEU A 41 9.54 0.62 -4.35
CA LEU A 41 9.56 -0.78 -3.94
C LEU A 41 9.81 -1.74 -5.13
N GLY A 42 10.04 -1.22 -6.33
CA GLY A 42 10.30 -1.98 -7.54
C GLY A 42 9.05 -2.56 -8.19
N LYS A 43 9.28 -3.49 -9.12
CA LYS A 43 8.21 -4.16 -9.88
C LYS A 43 7.55 -5.27 -9.05
N ILE A 44 6.56 -4.86 -8.26
CA ILE A 44 5.71 -5.78 -7.49
C ILE A 44 4.40 -6.07 -8.23
N VAL A 45 3.75 -5.03 -8.76
CA VAL A 45 2.49 -5.18 -9.51
C VAL A 45 2.76 -5.74 -10.90
N THR A 46 1.98 -6.74 -11.28
CA THR A 46 2.03 -7.38 -12.61
C THR A 46 0.83 -7.04 -13.50
N GLY A 47 -0.21 -6.40 -12.96
CA GLY A 47 -1.45 -6.04 -13.68
C GLY A 47 -1.69 -4.53 -13.87
N PRO A 48 -2.65 -4.13 -14.72
CA PRO A 48 -2.92 -2.72 -15.04
C PRO A 48 -3.74 -1.97 -13.97
N THR A 49 -4.38 -2.69 -13.04
CA THR A 49 -5.40 -2.16 -12.11
C THR A 49 -4.85 -1.69 -10.75
N GLY A 50 -3.57 -1.95 -10.46
CA GLY A 50 -2.88 -1.46 -9.27
C GLY A 50 -3.47 -1.95 -7.94
N TYR A 51 -3.40 -1.12 -6.90
CA TYR A 51 -3.84 -1.49 -5.54
C TYR A 51 -5.23 -0.94 -5.23
N GLY A 52 -6.17 -1.84 -4.92
CA GLY A 52 -7.56 -1.45 -4.64
C GLY A 52 -7.86 -1.20 -3.16
N ALA A 53 -7.21 -1.92 -2.26
CA ALA A 53 -7.58 -1.93 -0.85
C ALA A 53 -6.34 -1.95 0.06
N THR A 54 -6.44 -1.29 1.22
CA THR A 54 -5.36 -1.23 2.22
C THR A 54 -5.87 -1.41 3.64
N TYR A 55 -5.21 -2.26 4.43
CA TYR A 55 -5.67 -2.67 5.75
C TYR A 55 -4.59 -2.49 6.81
N ALA A 56 -4.89 -1.78 7.89
CA ALA A 56 -3.94 -1.50 8.95
C ALA A 56 -3.57 -2.78 9.70
N ALA A 57 -2.31 -2.88 10.12
CA ALA A 57 -1.82 -3.94 10.99
C ALA A 57 -1.16 -3.34 12.24
N LYS A 58 -0.99 -4.17 13.28
CA LYS A 58 -0.27 -3.75 14.49
C LYS A 58 1.21 -3.49 14.16
N GLY A 59 1.79 -2.47 14.78
CA GLY A 59 3.19 -2.07 14.58
C GLY A 59 3.33 -1.08 13.42
N ASN A 60 4.38 -1.26 12.62
CA ASN A 60 4.79 -0.32 11.56
C ASN A 60 4.54 -0.91 10.17
N ALA A 61 3.42 -1.59 9.98
CA ALA A 61 3.10 -2.25 8.72
C ALA A 61 1.61 -2.21 8.42
N PHE A 62 1.27 -2.43 7.16
CA PHE A 62 -0.09 -2.59 6.66
C PHE A 62 -0.13 -3.64 5.57
N TYR A 63 -1.33 -4.08 5.23
CA TYR A 63 -1.58 -4.98 4.11
C TYR A 63 -2.17 -4.21 2.93
N ALA A 64 -1.88 -4.65 1.72
CA ALA A 64 -2.49 -4.12 0.50
C ALA A 64 -2.91 -5.25 -0.43
N SER A 65 -4.06 -5.07 -1.09
CA SER A 65 -4.56 -5.97 -2.12
C SER A 65 -4.22 -5.39 -3.50
N GLU A 66 -3.47 -6.13 -4.30
CA GLU A 66 -3.26 -5.83 -5.71
C GLU A 66 -4.42 -6.41 -6.53
N ASN A 67 -5.05 -5.58 -7.36
CA ASN A 67 -6.29 -5.90 -8.04
C ASN A 67 -6.09 -6.94 -9.15
N GLY A 68 -5.04 -6.81 -9.96
CA GLY A 68 -4.87 -7.63 -11.17
C GLY A 68 -4.64 -9.11 -10.89
N SER A 69 -3.79 -9.42 -9.91
CA SER A 69 -3.43 -10.77 -9.48
C SER A 69 -4.24 -11.24 -8.28
N GLY A 70 -4.77 -10.32 -7.46
CA GLY A 70 -5.37 -10.65 -6.17
C GLY A 70 -4.35 -10.80 -5.03
N ASN A 71 -3.05 -10.62 -5.30
CA ASN A 71 -2.00 -10.81 -4.30
C ASN A 71 -2.17 -9.86 -3.11
N ILE A 72 -2.02 -10.41 -1.91
CA ILE A 72 -2.01 -9.66 -0.66
C ILE A 72 -0.57 -9.48 -0.21
N LEU A 73 -0.15 -8.22 -0.07
CA LEU A 73 1.19 -7.85 0.37
C LEU A 73 1.15 -7.28 1.78
N LYS A 74 2.19 -7.56 2.57
CA LYS A 74 2.52 -6.86 3.81
C LYS A 74 3.66 -5.89 3.55
N ILE A 75 3.44 -4.62 3.87
CA ILE A 75 4.36 -3.52 3.59
C ILE A 75 4.72 -2.81 4.91
N ALA A 76 6.02 -2.61 5.15
CA ALA A 76 6.49 -1.77 6.25
C ALA A 76 6.32 -0.28 5.90
N THR A 77 5.90 0.54 6.86
CA THR A 77 5.61 1.97 6.66
C THR A 77 6.84 2.81 6.32
N ASP A 78 8.04 2.29 6.54
CA ASP A 78 9.32 2.89 6.16
C ASP A 78 9.86 2.39 4.80
N GLY A 79 9.15 1.45 4.15
CA GLY A 79 9.57 0.83 2.90
C GLY A 79 10.71 -0.18 3.04
N SER A 80 11.07 -0.61 4.26
CA SER A 80 12.12 -1.63 4.49
C SER A 80 11.75 -3.02 3.97
N SER A 81 10.44 -3.31 3.83
CA SER A 81 9.95 -4.58 3.30
C SER A 81 8.60 -4.43 2.58
N ALA A 82 8.43 -5.23 1.52
CA ALA A 82 7.17 -5.47 0.83
C ALA A 82 7.13 -6.95 0.44
N THR A 83 6.30 -7.73 1.13
CA THR A 83 6.31 -9.21 1.02
C THR A 83 4.92 -9.71 0.68
N MET A 84 4.81 -10.60 -0.30
CA MET A 84 3.57 -11.34 -0.54
C MET A 84 3.31 -12.26 0.65
N VAL A 85 2.07 -12.28 1.14
CA VAL A 85 1.67 -13.10 2.30
C VAL A 85 0.50 -14.03 2.03
N ALA A 86 -0.29 -13.75 0.98
CA ALA A 86 -1.42 -14.60 0.58
C ALA A 86 -1.85 -14.30 -0.85
N ASP A 87 -2.53 -15.28 -1.44
CA ASP A 87 -3.33 -15.12 -2.66
C ASP A 87 -4.76 -14.70 -2.29
N GLY A 88 -5.31 -13.76 -3.05
CA GLY A 88 -6.70 -13.32 -2.96
C GLY A 88 -7.39 -13.39 -4.32
N PRO A 89 -8.69 -13.10 -4.40
CA PRO A 89 -9.38 -13.01 -5.68
C PRO A 89 -8.87 -11.79 -6.48
N SER A 90 -8.65 -11.98 -7.77
CA SER A 90 -8.43 -10.86 -8.69
C SER A 90 -9.71 -10.05 -8.86
N SER A 91 -9.56 -8.75 -9.10
CA SER A 91 -10.66 -7.84 -9.35
C SER A 91 -10.27 -6.73 -10.32
N SER A 92 -11.24 -6.25 -11.10
CA SER A 92 -11.07 -5.02 -11.88
C SER A 92 -11.16 -3.76 -11.01
N SER A 93 -11.80 -3.87 -9.85
CA SER A 93 -11.94 -2.81 -8.86
C SER A 93 -12.20 -3.42 -7.48
N ASN A 94 -11.40 -3.01 -6.51
CA ASN A 94 -11.63 -3.30 -5.10
C ASN A 94 -11.45 -1.99 -4.36
N ASP A 95 -12.22 -1.80 -3.29
CA ASP A 95 -12.13 -0.67 -2.39
C ASP A 95 -12.39 -1.18 -0.98
N GLY A 96 -11.44 -0.99 -0.09
CA GLY A 96 -11.46 -1.66 1.20
C GLY A 96 -10.40 -1.13 2.14
N ALA A 97 -10.82 -0.22 3.03
CA ALA A 97 -9.99 0.26 4.11
C ALA A 97 -10.38 -0.45 5.41
N ARG A 98 -9.38 -0.89 6.19
CA ARG A 98 -9.60 -1.25 7.61
C ARG A 98 -8.64 -0.49 8.50
N CYS A 99 -9.19 0.16 9.53
CA CYS A 99 -8.43 0.77 10.61
C CYS A 99 -8.20 -0.24 11.77
N ILE A 100 -7.21 0.05 12.62
CA ILE A 100 -7.06 -0.58 13.94
C ILE A 100 -7.09 0.47 15.04
#